data_AF-A0A969NXD1-F1
#
_entry.id   AF-A0A969NXD1-F1
#
_cell.length_a   1.000
_cell.length_b   1.000
_cell.length_c   1.000
_cell.angle_alpha   90.00
_cell.angle_beta   90.00
_cell.angle_gamma   90.00
#
_symmetry.space_group_name_H-M   'P 1'
#
loop_
_entity.id
_entity.type
_entity.pdbx_description
1 polymer ?
#
loop_
_entity_poly.entity_id
_entity_poly.type
_entity_poly.pdbx_seq_one_letter_code
_entity_poly.pdbx_strand_id
1 'polypeptide(L)'
;MHHELAQKLLSIKEENLSELQLSSLSREIMQLFLENVSKTPANLNCYSHIEFGMVEYGHIGPDRVYGLKIKGKKVLLSEVMHVLETLPLPAEVRNRIPGITASEWEAVIRMVTEVLASLEVEQRTREV
;
A
#
# COMPACT_ATOMS: atom_id res chain seq x y z
N MET A 1 -13.50 -4.52 15.84
CA MET A 1 -13.79 -3.73 14.62
C MET A 1 -12.57 -3.48 13.74
N HIS A 2 -11.32 -3.45 14.23
CA HIS A 2 -10.15 -3.18 13.37
C HIS A 2 -9.76 -4.26 12.33
N HIS A 3 -10.46 -5.39 12.25
CA HIS A 3 -10.08 -6.51 11.38
C HIS A 3 -10.70 -6.47 9.98
N GLU A 4 -11.76 -5.69 9.77
CA GLU A 4 -12.53 -5.72 8.51
C GLU A 4 -11.72 -5.21 7.31
N LEU A 5 -10.92 -4.15 7.50
CA LEU A 5 -10.01 -3.66 6.45
C LEU A 5 -8.99 -4.73 6.06
N ALA A 6 -8.33 -5.34 7.04
CA ALA A 6 -7.33 -6.37 6.80
C ALA A 6 -7.95 -7.61 6.14
N GLN A 7 -9.11 -8.06 6.61
CA GLN A 7 -9.86 -9.16 6.00
C GLN A 7 -10.25 -8.84 4.56
N LYS A 8 -10.70 -7.61 4.28
CA LYS A 8 -11.05 -7.19 2.94
C LYS A 8 -9.84 -7.25 2.01
N LEU A 9 -8.70 -6.68 2.41
CA LEU A 9 -7.47 -6.73 1.63
C LEU A 9 -7.02 -8.17 1.36
N LEU A 10 -7.03 -9.03 2.38
CA LEU A 10 -6.66 -10.45 2.26
C LEU A 10 -7.66 -11.27 1.41
N SER A 11 -8.89 -10.80 1.25
CA SER A 11 -9.91 -11.48 0.45
C SER A 11 -9.80 -11.21 -1.05
N ILE A 12 -8.97 -10.24 -1.45
CA ILE A 12 -8.81 -9.87 -2.87
C ILE A 12 -8.05 -10.98 -3.57
N LYS A 13 -8.78 -11.78 -4.34
CA LYS A 13 -8.25 -12.87 -5.17
C LYS A 13 -8.50 -12.62 -6.65
N GLU A 14 -9.12 -11.49 -6.98
CA GLU A 14 -9.67 -11.25 -8.30
C GLU A 14 -8.59 -10.75 -9.26
N GLU A 15 -8.33 -11.59 -10.25
CA GLU A 15 -7.61 -11.24 -11.45
C GLU A 15 -8.58 -10.60 -12.46
N ASN A 16 -8.17 -9.51 -13.12
CA ASN A 16 -8.89 -8.83 -14.21
C ASN A 16 -10.15 -8.07 -13.80
N LEU A 17 -10.03 -7.22 -12.79
CA LEU A 17 -11.08 -6.27 -12.42
C LEU A 17 -11.34 -5.28 -13.57
N SER A 18 -12.59 -5.13 -14.00
CA SER A 18 -12.98 -3.99 -14.83
C SER A 18 -12.78 -2.68 -14.06
N GLU A 19 -12.69 -1.56 -14.77
CA GLU A 19 -12.53 -0.23 -14.17
C GLU A 19 -13.63 0.10 -13.14
N LEU A 20 -14.87 -0.31 -13.43
CA LEU A 20 -16.00 -0.14 -12.51
C LEU A 20 -15.85 -0.99 -11.25
N GLN A 21 -15.45 -2.26 -11.39
CA GLN A 21 -15.21 -3.14 -10.24
C GLN A 21 -14.04 -2.63 -9.39
N LEU A 22 -12.94 -2.20 -10.02
CA LEU A 22 -11.78 -1.65 -9.34
C LEU A 22 -12.14 -0.37 -8.57
N SER A 23 -12.91 0.52 -9.20
CA SER A 23 -13.38 1.76 -8.56
C SER A 23 -14.30 1.48 -7.37
N SER A 24 -15.18 0.48 -7.49
CA SER A 24 -16.06 0.06 -6.39
C SER A 24 -15.29 -0.55 -5.23
N LEU A 25 -14.36 -1.46 -5.53
CA LEU A 25 -13.49 -2.10 -4.55
C LEU A 25 -12.63 -1.07 -3.80
N SER A 26 -12.06 -0.11 -4.54
CA SER A 26 -11.27 0.98 -3.96
C SER A 26 -12.10 1.81 -3.00
N ARG A 27 -13.33 2.19 -3.39
CA ARG A 27 -14.24 2.94 -2.51
C ARG A 27 -14.56 2.17 -1.23
N GLU A 28 -14.82 0.87 -1.34
CA GLU A 28 -15.12 0.00 -0.19
C GLU A 28 -13.93 -0.10 0.77
N ILE A 29 -12.73 -0.37 0.26
CA ILE A 29 -11.49 -0.44 1.07
C ILE A 29 -11.23 0.88 1.78
N MET A 30 -11.35 2.01 1.07
CA MET A 30 -11.07 3.33 1.65
C MET A 30 -12.16 3.76 2.64
N GLN A 31 -13.39 3.30 2.48
CA GLN A 31 -14.46 3.49 3.45
C GLN A 31 -14.18 2.70 4.74
N LEU A 32 -13.80 1.42 4.62
CA LEU A 32 -13.39 0.60 5.76
C LEU A 32 -12.17 1.19 6.49
N PHE A 33 -11.25 1.82 5.77
CA PHE A 33 -10.16 2.57 6.40
C PHE A 33 -10.69 3.71 7.28
N LEU A 34 -11.56 4.58 6.74
CA LEU A 34 -12.11 5.70 7.50
C LEU A 34 -12.97 5.28 8.70
N GLU A 35 -13.66 4.16 8.62
CA GLU A 35 -14.47 3.63 9.71
C GLU A 35 -13.61 3.06 10.85
N ASN A 36 -12.41 2.58 10.52
CA ASN A 36 -11.48 1.98 11.47
C ASN A 36 -10.54 2.97 12.15
N VAL A 37 -10.50 4.22 11.68
CA VAL A 37 -9.61 5.27 12.20
C VAL A 37 -10.42 6.46 12.69
N SER A 38 -9.83 7.25 13.60
CA SER A 38 -10.43 8.50 14.02
C SER A 38 -10.44 9.51 12.86
N LYS A 39 -11.46 10.37 12.78
CA LYS A 39 -11.57 11.43 11.76
C LYS A 39 -10.64 12.61 12.06
N THR A 40 -9.34 12.36 12.03
CA THR A 40 -8.30 13.39 12.17
C THR A 40 -7.94 13.96 10.79
N PRO A 41 -7.38 15.19 10.72
CA PRO A 41 -6.89 15.74 9.46
C PRO A 41 -5.88 14.83 8.74
N ALA A 42 -5.02 14.12 9.49
CA ALA A 42 -4.05 13.19 8.91
C ALA A 42 -4.71 12.00 8.21
N ASN A 43 -5.76 11.41 8.81
CA ASN A 43 -6.47 10.28 8.24
C ASN A 43 -7.33 10.69 7.03
N LEU A 44 -7.96 11.88 7.09
CA LEU A 44 -8.68 12.45 5.94
C LEU A 44 -7.72 12.77 4.79
N ASN A 45 -6.51 13.25 5.10
CA ASN A 45 -5.47 13.46 4.12
C ASN A 45 -5.04 12.13 3.46
N CYS A 46 -4.88 11.06 4.25
CA CYS A 46 -4.60 9.72 3.72
C CYS A 46 -5.72 9.26 2.76
N TYR A 47 -6.98 9.30 3.20
CA TYR A 47 -8.14 8.94 2.38
C TYR A 47 -8.21 9.73 1.07
N SER A 48 -7.81 11.00 1.10
CA SER A 48 -7.84 11.87 -0.07
C SER A 48 -6.77 11.52 -1.10
N HIS A 49 -5.63 10.95 -0.68
CA HIS A 49 -4.47 10.71 -1.55
C HIS A 49 -4.22 9.25 -1.89
N ILE A 50 -4.77 8.30 -1.13
CA ILE A 50 -4.53 6.86 -1.31
C ILE A 50 -5.78 6.17 -1.87
N GLU A 51 -5.57 5.24 -2.79
CA GLU A 51 -6.60 4.38 -3.35
C GLU A 51 -6.08 2.94 -3.45
N PHE A 52 -6.99 1.97 -3.50
CA PHE A 52 -6.67 0.68 -4.11
C PHE A 52 -6.82 0.82 -5.63
N GLY A 53 -5.85 0.35 -6.41
CA GLY A 53 -5.87 0.49 -7.85
C GLY A 53 -4.84 -0.39 -8.54
N MET A 54 -4.68 -0.18 -9.84
CA MET A 54 -3.79 -0.97 -10.69
C MET A 54 -2.61 -0.13 -11.18
N VAL A 55 -1.43 -0.73 -11.20
CA VAL A 55 -0.21 -0.20 -11.81
C VAL A 55 0.24 -1.17 -12.90
N GLU A 56 0.47 -0.66 -14.10
CA GLU A 56 1.06 -1.43 -15.20
C GLU A 56 2.57 -1.22 -15.20
N TYR A 57 3.32 -2.32 -15.06
CA TYR A 57 4.76 -2.34 -15.29
C TYR A 57 5.01 -2.82 -16.73
N GLY A 58 6.01 -2.24 -17.39
CA GLY A 58 6.37 -2.61 -18.76
C GLY A 58 7.03 -4.00 -18.83
N HIS A 59 7.78 -4.23 -19.90
CA HIS A 59 8.34 -5.54 -20.31
C HIS A 59 9.28 -6.27 -19.33
N ILE A 60 9.50 -5.79 -18.11
CA ILE A 60 10.32 -6.44 -17.08
C ILE A 60 9.51 -6.47 -15.77
N GLY A 61 8.74 -7.54 -15.55
CA GLY A 61 7.92 -7.73 -14.35
C GLY A 61 6.54 -8.32 -14.64
N PRO A 62 5.66 -8.43 -13.62
CA PRO A 62 4.24 -8.64 -13.85
C PRO A 62 3.66 -7.46 -14.64
N ASP A 63 2.87 -7.73 -15.68
CA ASP A 63 2.30 -6.68 -16.54
C ASP A 63 1.39 -5.73 -15.76
N ARG A 64 0.72 -6.25 -14.73
CA ARG A 64 -0.19 -5.49 -13.88
C ARG A 64 -0.05 -5.91 -12.43
N VAL A 65 -0.10 -4.94 -11.53
CA VAL A 65 -0.14 -5.18 -10.08
C VAL A 65 -1.29 -4.36 -9.50
N TYR A 66 -2.13 -5.02 -8.71
CA TYR A 66 -3.20 -4.37 -7.95
C TYR A 66 -2.77 -4.21 -6.51
N GLY A 67 -2.94 -3.02 -5.95
CA GLY A 67 -2.52 -2.72 -4.59
C GLY A 67 -2.92 -1.31 -4.15
N LEU A 68 -2.51 -0.95 -2.94
CA LEU A 68 -2.64 0.42 -2.45
C LEU A 68 -1.60 1.30 -3.17
N LYS A 69 -2.06 2.43 -3.73
CA LYS A 69 -1.25 3.36 -4.51
C LYS A 69 -1.61 4.81 -4.23
N ILE A 70 -0.73 5.71 -4.65
CA ILE A 70 -1.04 7.14 -4.67
C ILE A 70 -2.02 7.43 -5.81
N LYS A 71 -3.13 8.10 -5.50
CA LYS A 71 -4.14 8.50 -6.47
C LYS A 71 -3.54 9.27 -7.63
N GLY A 72 -3.93 8.88 -8.84
CA GLY A 72 -3.47 9.51 -10.08
C GLY A 72 -1.98 9.27 -10.41
N LYS A 73 -1.26 8.46 -9.63
CA LYS A 73 0.15 8.10 -9.90
C LYS A 73 0.29 6.60 -10.10
N LYS A 74 1.26 6.17 -10.91
CA LYS A 74 1.65 4.75 -11.06
C LYS A 74 2.70 4.37 -10.00
N VAL A 75 2.36 4.52 -8.72
CA VAL A 75 3.27 4.27 -7.59
C VAL A 75 2.52 3.57 -6.47
N LEU A 76 2.87 2.32 -6.21
CA LEU A 76 2.40 1.50 -5.09
C LEU A 76 3.01 1.99 -3.77
N LEU A 77 2.32 1.72 -2.66
CA LEU A 77 2.86 2.05 -1.34
C LEU A 77 4.08 1.22 -0.97
N SER A 78 4.17 -0.03 -1.41
CA SER A 78 5.35 -0.88 -1.24
C SER A 78 6.59 -0.24 -1.88
N GLU A 79 6.46 0.35 -3.07
CA GLU A 79 7.55 1.07 -3.76
C GLU A 79 8.01 2.29 -2.95
N VAL A 80 7.08 3.05 -2.36
CA VAL A 80 7.42 4.16 -1.47
C VAL A 80 8.23 3.66 -0.27
N MET A 81 7.80 2.56 0.36
CA MET A 81 8.52 1.97 1.49
C MET A 81 9.89 1.44 1.07
N HIS A 82 10.01 0.82 -0.11
CA HIS A 82 11.29 0.36 -0.64
C HIS A 82 12.28 1.51 -0.87
N VAL A 83 11.80 2.68 -1.32
CA VAL A 83 12.65 3.89 -1.39
C VAL A 83 13.11 4.30 0.01
N LEU A 84 12.25 4.23 1.03
CA LEU A 84 12.63 4.56 2.41
C LEU A 84 13.70 3.61 2.98
N GLU A 85 13.78 2.35 2.54
CA GLU A 85 14.81 1.39 2.96
C GLU A 85 16.23 1.89 2.63
N THR A 86 16.37 2.69 1.56
CA THR A 86 17.65 3.25 1.14
C THR A 86 18.04 4.53 1.88
N LEU A 87 17.14 5.08 2.71
CA LEU A 87 17.35 6.34 3.41
C LEU A 87 17.84 6.11 4.84
N PRO A 88 18.76 6.96 5.34
CA PRO A 88 19.21 6.87 6.71
C PRO A 88 18.08 7.17 7.70
N LEU A 89 18.18 6.62 8.92
CA LEU A 89 17.28 6.92 10.04
C LEU A 89 17.11 8.45 10.23
N PRO A 90 15.91 9.01 10.01
CA PRO A 90 15.68 10.45 10.13
C PRO A 90 15.87 10.96 11.57
N ALA A 91 16.36 12.20 11.71
CA ALA A 91 16.59 12.81 13.02
C ALA A 91 15.29 12.97 13.82
N GLU A 92 14.19 13.30 13.15
CA GLU A 92 12.86 13.44 13.74
C GLU A 92 12.36 12.12 14.32
N VAL A 93 12.65 10.99 13.66
CA VAL A 93 12.30 9.65 14.16
C VAL A 93 13.13 9.33 15.40
N ARG A 94 14.45 9.59 15.36
CA ARG A 94 15.34 9.41 16.53
C ARG A 94 14.90 10.23 17.75
N ASN A 95 14.42 11.46 17.52
CA ASN A 95 13.94 12.34 18.59
C ASN A 95 12.61 11.88 19.18
N ARG A 96 11.75 11.23 18.39
CA ARG A 96 10.43 10.75 18.83
C ARG A 96 10.45 9.33 19.38
N ILE A 97 11.44 8.53 19.00
CA ILE A 97 11.65 7.15 19.45
C ILE A 97 13.07 7.04 20.02
N PRO A 98 13.30 7.50 21.26
CA PRO A 98 14.64 7.47 21.86
C PRO A 98 15.19 6.04 21.93
N GLY A 99 16.43 5.87 21.48
CA GLY A 99 17.11 4.57 21.50
C GLY A 99 16.96 3.73 20.24
N ILE A 100 16.12 4.14 19.27
CA ILE A 100 16.03 3.44 17.98
C ILE A 100 17.36 3.47 17.24
N THR A 101 17.82 2.30 16.81
CA THR A 101 19.03 2.12 16.01
C THR A 101 18.72 2.19 14.51
N ALA A 102 19.75 2.38 13.69
CA ALA A 102 19.60 2.32 12.23
C ALA A 102 19.10 0.94 11.77
N SER A 103 19.63 -0.14 12.35
CA SER A 103 19.23 -1.51 12.01
C SER A 103 17.77 -1.81 12.38
N GLU A 104 17.26 -1.32 13.51
CA GLU A 104 15.83 -1.46 13.85
C GLU A 104 14.94 -0.65 12.90
N TRP A 105 15.37 0.55 12.51
CA TRP A 105 14.66 1.35 11.53
C TRP A 105 14.56 0.65 10.16
N GLU A 106 15.66 0.12 9.67
CA GLU A 106 15.70 -0.68 8.44
C GLU A 106 14.77 -1.90 8.55
N ALA A 107 14.80 -2.63 9.67
CA ALA A 107 13.96 -3.79 9.89
C ALA A 107 12.46 -3.44 9.91
N VAL A 108 12.08 -2.30 10.52
CA VAL A 108 10.70 -1.81 10.54
C VAL A 108 10.22 -1.49 9.14
N ILE A 109 11.00 -0.73 8.37
CA ILE A 109 10.63 -0.39 6.99
C ILE A 109 10.49 -1.67 6.18
N ARG A 110 11.49 -2.57 6.24
CA ARG A 110 11.49 -3.85 5.51
C ARG A 110 10.25 -4.68 5.79
N MET A 111 9.85 -4.80 7.06
CA MET A 111 8.64 -5.53 7.44
C MET A 111 7.39 -4.89 6.85
N VAL A 112 7.27 -3.56 6.89
CA VAL A 112 6.13 -2.86 6.30
C VAL A 112 6.10 -2.98 4.78
N THR A 113 7.26 -2.90 4.11
CA THR A 113 7.39 -3.15 2.67
C THR A 113 6.86 -4.52 2.31
N GLU A 114 7.29 -5.58 3.02
CA GLU A 114 6.85 -6.95 2.76
C GLU A 114 5.37 -7.17 3.05
N VAL A 115 4.83 -6.57 4.12
CA VAL A 115 3.40 -6.63 4.39
C VAL A 115 2.61 -6.00 3.24
N LEU A 116 3.02 -4.82 2.75
CA LEU A 116 2.34 -4.17 1.63
C LEU A 116 2.47 -4.98 0.34
N ALA A 117 3.68 -5.44 0.00
CA ALA A 117 3.93 -6.25 -1.19
C ALA A 117 3.16 -7.58 -1.16
N SER A 118 3.02 -8.22 0.01
CA SER A 118 2.26 -9.47 0.14
C SER A 118 0.75 -9.31 -0.03
N LEU A 119 0.23 -8.08 0.08
CA LEU A 119 -1.18 -7.74 -0.17
C LEU A 119 -1.43 -7.35 -1.63
N GLU A 120 -0.39 -7.26 -2.45
CA GLU A 120 -0.49 -6.95 -3.87
C GLU A 120 -0.86 -8.20 -4.67
N VAL A 121 -1.65 -7.98 -5.72
CA VAL A 121 -2.06 -9.04 -6.64
C VAL A 121 -1.34 -8.81 -7.96
N GLU A 122 -0.31 -9.62 -8.22
CA GLU A 122 0.41 -9.64 -9.48
C GLU A 122 -0.39 -10.38 -10.56
N GLN A 123 -0.48 -9.79 -11.75
CA GLN A 123 -0.91 -10.46 -12.96
C GLN A 123 0.22 -10.53 -13.96
N ARG A 124 0.49 -11.75 -14.45
CA ARG A 124 1.36 -12.00 -15.59
C ARG A 124 0.47 -12.40 -16.76
N THR A 125 0.51 -11.65 -17.84
CA THR A 125 -0.08 -12.10 -19.10
C THR A 125 0.71 -13.34 -19.52
N ARG A 126 0.05 -14.49 -19.63
CA ARG A 126 0.71 -15.67 -20.20
C ARG A 126 1.06 -15.31 -21.65
N GLU A 127 2.33 -15.42 -22.01
CA GLU A 127 2.73 -15.42 -23.42
C GLU A 127 1.96 -16.56 -24.12
N VAL A 128 1.22 -16.21 -25.17
CA VAL A 128 0.46 -17.13 -26.04
C VAL A 128 1.40 -17.73 -27.07
#